data_AF-A0A818N2T1-F1
#
_entry.id   AF-A0A818N2T1-F1
#
_cell.length_a   1.000
_cell.length_b   1.000
_cell.length_c   1.000
_cell.angle_alpha   90.00
_cell.angle_beta   90.00
_cell.angle_gamma   90.00
#
_symmetry.space_group_name_H-M   'P 1'
#
loop_
_entity.id
_entity.type
_entity.pdbx_description
1 polymer ?
#
loop_
_entity_poly.entity_id
_entity_poly.type
_entity_poly.pdbx_seq_one_letter_code
_entity_poly.pdbx_strand_id
1 'polypeptide(L)'
;TLRGSPDDFQQVIDRINQLRTIFTDFHWWLDSLLPHIGKLKESAEGKPDIDWWQKICHEEGGGSGPSYLAGWLADFIPYTTDENGKYRKALRETHGFKGNTIKRIDFADFNESVTRTDFILDDNGHETKMKFIAGFLGIGQNTKTGALRPCLGWATALPI
;
A
#
# COMPACT_ATOMS: atom_id res chain seq x y z
N THR A 1 9.23 3.18 -13.73
CA THR A 1 7.77 3.23 -13.41
C THR A 1 7.20 1.85 -13.58
N LEU A 2 6.38 1.33 -12.65
CA LEU A 2 5.75 0.01 -12.79
C LEU A 2 4.65 0.07 -13.85
N ARG A 3 4.81 -0.63 -14.96
CA ARG A 3 3.85 -0.75 -16.08
C ARG A 3 3.11 -2.09 -16.10
N GLY A 4 3.48 -3.01 -15.20
CA GLY A 4 2.85 -4.31 -15.05
C GLY A 4 3.50 -5.41 -15.89
N SER A 5 4.75 -5.23 -16.33
CA SER A 5 5.51 -6.30 -16.98
C SER A 5 6.09 -7.30 -15.96
N PRO A 6 6.49 -8.52 -16.37
CA PRO A 6 7.24 -9.43 -15.51
C PRO A 6 8.49 -8.79 -14.88
N ASP A 7 9.22 -7.98 -15.65
CA ASP A 7 10.43 -7.28 -15.18
C ASP A 7 10.11 -6.22 -14.11
N ASP A 8 8.94 -5.58 -14.20
CA ASP A 8 8.50 -4.63 -13.17
C ASP A 8 8.33 -5.35 -11.83
N PHE A 9 7.67 -6.51 -11.83
CA PHE A 9 7.46 -7.30 -10.62
C PHE A 9 8.76 -7.92 -10.11
N GLN A 10 9.68 -8.31 -11.00
CA GLN A 10 11.01 -8.76 -10.59
C GLN A 10 11.76 -7.66 -9.86
N GLN A 11 11.76 -6.42 -10.37
CA GLN A 11 12.37 -5.29 -9.67
C GLN A 11 11.73 -5.01 -8.30
N VAL A 12 10.42 -5.25 -8.14
CA VAL A 12 9.76 -5.13 -6.83
C VAL A 12 10.26 -6.21 -5.88
N ILE A 13 10.35 -7.47 -6.33
CA ILE A 13 10.93 -8.58 -5.54
C ILE A 13 12.36 -8.25 -5.09
N ASP A 14 13.19 -7.76 -6.01
CA ASP A 14 14.59 -7.44 -5.71
C ASP A 14 14.69 -6.32 -4.66
N ARG A 15 13.85 -5.28 -4.77
CA ARG A 15 13.76 -4.20 -3.78
C ARG A 15 13.26 -4.70 -2.42
N ILE A 16 12.26 -5.58 -2.39
CA ILE A 16 11.79 -6.20 -1.14
C ILE A 16 12.94 -6.96 -0.47
N ASN A 17 13.70 -7.75 -1.23
CA ASN A 17 14.85 -8.48 -0.69
C ASN A 17 15.95 -7.54 -0.17
N GLN A 18 16.23 -6.42 -0.85
CA GLN A 18 17.14 -5.38 -0.35
C GLN A 18 16.62 -4.72 0.94
N LEU A 19 15.32 -4.41 1.02
CA LEU A 19 14.73 -3.84 2.23
C LEU A 19 14.84 -4.80 3.42
N ARG A 20 14.70 -6.11 3.19
CA ARG A 20 14.91 -7.13 4.23
C ARG A 20 16.34 -7.12 4.78
N THR A 21 17.36 -6.76 4.00
CA THR A 21 18.72 -6.67 4.55
C THR A 21 18.94 -5.44 5.44
N ILE A 22 18.06 -4.44 5.36
CA ILE A 22 18.18 -3.16 6.06
C ILE A 22 17.25 -3.11 7.28
N PHE A 23 16.01 -3.58 7.15
CA PHE A 23 14.94 -3.42 8.15
C PHE A 23 14.45 -4.77 8.68
N THR A 24 15.14 -5.30 9.69
CA THR A 24 14.82 -6.61 10.30
C THR A 24 13.49 -6.62 11.05
N ASP A 25 13.08 -5.49 11.62
CA ASP A 25 11.81 -5.29 12.30
C ASP A 25 10.59 -5.27 11.35
N PHE A 26 10.85 -5.27 10.04
CA PHE A 26 9.86 -5.23 8.98
C PHE A 26 9.69 -6.55 8.22
N HIS A 27 10.50 -7.57 8.53
CA HIS A 27 10.44 -8.88 7.87
C HIS A 27 9.05 -9.49 7.90
N TRP A 28 8.36 -9.40 9.04
CA TRP A 28 7.01 -9.93 9.20
C TRP A 28 6.04 -9.46 8.10
N TRP A 29 6.18 -8.23 7.60
CA TRP A 29 5.32 -7.69 6.53
C TRP A 29 5.88 -7.99 5.15
N LEU A 30 7.19 -7.79 4.97
CA LEU A 30 7.85 -8.05 3.68
C LEU A 30 7.71 -9.51 3.26
N ASP A 31 7.75 -10.44 4.21
CA ASP A 31 7.54 -11.87 3.98
C ASP A 31 6.08 -12.19 3.61
N SER A 32 5.09 -11.46 4.16
CA SER A 32 3.67 -11.57 3.76
C SER A 32 3.41 -11.02 2.35
N LEU A 33 4.15 -9.99 1.90
CA LEU A 33 3.99 -9.41 0.56
C LEU A 33 4.56 -10.29 -0.55
N LEU A 34 5.71 -10.91 -0.31
CA LEU A 34 6.52 -11.54 -1.35
C LEU A 34 5.74 -12.58 -2.18
N PRO A 35 4.91 -13.47 -1.59
CA PRO A 35 4.09 -14.42 -2.34
C PRO A 35 3.11 -13.73 -3.30
N HIS A 36 2.52 -12.60 -2.89
CA HIS A 36 1.58 -11.86 -3.74
C HIS A 36 2.27 -11.17 -4.91
N ILE A 37 3.46 -10.61 -4.71
CA ILE A 37 4.26 -10.07 -5.81
C ILE A 37 4.66 -11.19 -6.79
N GLY A 38 4.97 -12.39 -6.27
CA GLY A 38 5.20 -13.59 -7.09
C GLY A 38 3.99 -13.93 -7.97
N LYS A 39 2.78 -13.97 -7.40
CA LYS A 39 1.53 -14.21 -8.16
C LYS A 39 1.23 -13.15 -9.21
N LEU A 40 1.53 -11.88 -8.91
CA LEU A 40 1.43 -10.79 -9.89
C LEU A 40 2.41 -10.99 -11.04
N LYS A 41 3.66 -11.40 -10.75
CA LYS A 41 4.65 -11.73 -11.77
C LYS A 41 4.21 -12.90 -12.65
N GLU A 42 3.76 -14.01 -12.05
CA GLU A 42 3.23 -15.19 -12.78
C GLU A 42 2.09 -14.78 -13.73
N SER A 43 1.19 -13.92 -13.25
CA SER A 43 0.10 -13.39 -14.06
C SER A 43 0.60 -12.54 -15.24
N ALA A 44 1.60 -11.69 -15.02
CA ALA A 44 2.24 -10.89 -16.06
C ALA A 44 3.01 -11.73 -17.10
N GLU A 45 3.47 -12.92 -16.71
CA GLU A 45 4.07 -13.93 -17.60
C GLU A 45 3.02 -14.74 -18.38
N GLY A 46 1.73 -14.43 -18.22
CA GLY A 46 0.63 -15.14 -18.89
C GLY A 46 0.19 -16.43 -18.18
N LYS A 47 0.54 -16.61 -16.90
CA LYS A 47 0.16 -17.77 -16.07
C LYS A 47 -0.70 -17.34 -14.87
N PRO A 48 -1.89 -16.75 -15.08
CA PRO A 48 -2.71 -16.27 -13.99
C PRO A 48 -3.30 -17.42 -13.16
N ASP A 49 -3.25 -17.27 -11.84
CA ASP A 49 -3.95 -18.14 -10.88
C ASP A 49 -5.34 -17.57 -10.59
N ILE A 50 -6.37 -18.15 -11.21
CA ILE A 50 -7.73 -17.61 -11.17
C ILE A 50 -8.35 -17.68 -9.77
N ASP A 51 -8.10 -18.75 -9.01
CA ASP A 51 -8.60 -18.86 -7.63
C ASP A 51 -8.01 -17.77 -6.74
N TRP A 52 -6.71 -17.50 -6.90
CA TRP A 52 -6.04 -16.40 -6.19
C TRP A 52 -6.59 -15.02 -6.63
N TRP A 53 -6.77 -14.78 -7.93
CA TRP A 53 -7.34 -13.53 -8.45
C TRP A 53 -8.76 -13.25 -7.99
N GLN A 54 -9.56 -14.28 -7.70
CA GLN A 54 -10.91 -14.09 -7.19
C GLN A 54 -10.93 -13.60 -5.74
N LYS A 55 -9.80 -13.67 -5.01
CA LYS A 55 -9.67 -13.37 -3.58
C LYS A 55 -8.98 -12.04 -3.28
N ILE A 56 -9.07 -11.05 -4.18
CA ILE A 56 -8.44 -9.72 -4.01
C ILE A 56 -8.99 -9.04 -2.74
N CYS A 57 -10.31 -8.83 -2.69
CA CYS A 57 -10.95 -8.04 -1.64
C CYS A 57 -11.51 -8.91 -0.50
N HIS A 58 -11.77 -10.19 -0.74
CA HIS A 58 -12.36 -11.12 0.22
C HIS A 58 -11.65 -12.48 0.19
N GLU A 59 -11.75 -13.27 1.26
CA GLU A 59 -11.19 -14.63 1.33
C GLU A 59 -11.92 -15.64 0.42
N GLU A 60 -13.14 -15.27 -0.01
CA GLU A 60 -13.99 -16.04 -0.91
C GLU A 60 -14.12 -15.33 -2.26
N GLY A 61 -14.13 -16.10 -3.34
CA GLY A 61 -14.34 -15.57 -4.69
C GLY A 61 -15.69 -14.90 -4.84
N GLY A 62 -15.72 -13.72 -5.48
CA GLY A 62 -16.96 -12.96 -5.68
C GLY A 62 -17.43 -12.14 -4.47
N GLY A 63 -16.72 -12.18 -3.32
CA GLY A 63 -17.06 -11.46 -2.10
C GLY A 63 -16.76 -9.94 -2.11
N SER A 64 -16.79 -9.28 -3.27
CA SER A 64 -16.58 -7.82 -3.36
C SER A 64 -17.80 -7.02 -2.90
N GLY A 65 -17.58 -5.77 -2.46
CA GLY A 65 -18.65 -4.88 -1.97
C GLY A 65 -18.80 -4.67 -0.44
N PRO A 66 -18.11 -5.37 0.48
CA PRO A 66 -18.15 -5.00 1.90
C PRO A 66 -17.32 -3.73 2.17
N SER A 67 -17.49 -3.14 3.35
CA SER A 67 -16.74 -1.95 3.82
C SER A 67 -15.35 -2.28 4.41
N TYR A 68 -14.78 -3.43 4.05
CA TYR A 68 -13.51 -3.94 4.56
C TYR A 68 -12.75 -4.75 3.51
N LEU A 69 -11.44 -4.91 3.71
CA LEU A 69 -10.63 -5.91 3.00
C LEU A 69 -10.41 -7.14 3.88
N ALA A 70 -10.73 -8.32 3.35
CA ALA A 70 -10.41 -9.61 3.94
C ALA A 70 -9.55 -10.50 3.03
N GLY A 71 -9.47 -10.17 1.74
CA GLY A 71 -8.64 -10.88 0.76
C GLY A 71 -7.16 -10.51 0.82
N TRP A 72 -6.38 -10.98 -0.15
CA TRP A 72 -4.93 -10.78 -0.18
C TRP A 72 -4.49 -9.33 -0.36
N LEU A 73 -5.36 -8.46 -0.89
CA LEU A 73 -5.04 -7.03 -1.03
C LEU A 73 -4.79 -6.36 0.33
N ALA A 74 -5.41 -6.88 1.40
CA ALA A 74 -5.19 -6.38 2.76
C ALA A 74 -3.72 -6.53 3.22
N ASP A 75 -2.97 -7.47 2.66
CA ASP A 75 -1.57 -7.70 3.05
C ASP A 75 -0.64 -6.58 2.54
N PHE A 76 -1.12 -5.74 1.62
CA PHE A 76 -0.45 -4.50 1.19
C PHE A 76 -0.53 -3.37 2.22
N ILE A 77 -1.29 -3.55 3.31
CA ILE A 77 -1.47 -2.56 4.37
C ILE A 77 -0.70 -3.02 5.62
N PRO A 78 0.50 -2.47 5.92
CA PRO A 78 1.32 -2.91 7.06
C PRO A 78 0.79 -2.40 8.41
N TYR A 79 0.07 -1.28 8.42
CA TYR A 79 -0.41 -0.67 9.65
C TYR A 79 -1.84 -0.22 9.46
N THR A 80 -2.62 -0.38 10.52
CA THR A 80 -3.95 0.23 10.65
C THR A 80 -3.94 1.16 11.85
N THR A 81 -4.97 1.98 11.98
CA THR A 81 -5.26 2.68 13.23
C THR A 81 -6.16 1.82 14.13
N ASP A 82 -6.09 2.02 15.43
CA ASP A 82 -7.12 1.58 16.38
C ASP A 82 -8.21 2.66 16.55
N GLU A 83 -9.20 2.39 17.39
CA GLU A 83 -10.31 3.31 17.71
C GLU A 83 -9.85 4.67 18.28
N ASN A 84 -8.63 4.75 18.80
CA ASN A 84 -8.02 5.97 19.33
C ASN A 84 -7.10 6.66 18.31
N GLY A 85 -7.05 6.17 17.07
CA GLY A 85 -6.19 6.68 16.00
C GLY A 85 -4.72 6.27 16.14
N LYS A 86 -4.39 5.32 17.01
CA LYS A 86 -3.00 4.88 17.20
C LYS A 86 -2.63 3.79 16.20
N TYR A 87 -1.45 3.92 15.60
CA TYR A 87 -0.91 2.91 14.69
C TYR A 87 -0.69 1.57 15.39
N ARG A 88 -1.14 0.49 14.73
CA ARG A 88 -0.86 -0.90 15.10
C ARG A 88 -0.47 -1.71 13.87
N LYS A 89 0.37 -2.74 14.07
CA LYS A 89 0.74 -3.68 12.99
C LYS A 89 -0.49 -4.45 12.52
N ALA A 90 -0.68 -4.53 11.21
CA ALA A 90 -1.73 -5.30 10.57
C ALA A 90 -1.36 -6.79 10.48
N LEU A 91 -1.19 -7.47 11.62
CA LEU A 91 -0.81 -8.89 11.65
C LEU A 91 -1.99 -9.76 11.24
N ARG A 92 -1.99 -10.24 10.00
CA ARG A 92 -3.13 -10.98 9.44
C ARG A 92 -3.13 -12.43 9.96
N GLU A 93 -4.27 -12.89 10.46
CA GLU A 93 -4.42 -14.24 11.02
C GLU A 93 -4.05 -15.34 10.01
N THR A 94 -4.29 -15.08 8.72
CA THR A 94 -3.97 -15.97 7.59
C THR A 94 -2.48 -16.32 7.49
N HIS A 95 -1.59 -15.49 8.05
CA HIS A 95 -0.14 -15.74 8.09
C HIS A 95 0.32 -16.47 9.36
N GLY A 96 -0.61 -16.95 10.21
CA GLY A 96 -0.30 -17.75 11.39
C GLY A 96 0.36 -16.97 12.54
N PHE A 97 0.27 -15.63 12.51
CA PHE A 97 0.69 -14.81 13.65
C PHE A 97 -0.13 -15.15 14.90
N LYS A 98 0.51 -15.07 16.07
CA LYS A 98 -0.15 -15.30 17.37
C LYS A 98 -0.39 -13.97 18.09
N GLY A 99 -1.47 -13.88 18.87
CA GLY A 99 -1.77 -12.71 19.69
C GLY A 99 -2.78 -11.77 19.02
N ASN A 100 -2.47 -10.47 18.98
CA ASN A 100 -3.37 -9.43 18.47
C ASN A 100 -3.39 -9.40 16.93
N THR A 101 -3.98 -10.42 16.32
CA THR A 101 -4.14 -10.54 14.86
C THR A 101 -5.45 -9.91 14.37
N ILE A 102 -5.51 -9.67 13.06
CA ILE A 102 -6.69 -9.14 12.38
C ILE A 102 -7.14 -10.09 11.27
N LYS A 103 -8.45 -10.28 11.15
CA LYS A 103 -9.07 -11.05 10.05
C LYS A 103 -9.34 -10.17 8.83
N ARG A 104 -9.72 -8.92 9.07
CA ARG A 104 -10.08 -7.94 8.06
C ARG A 104 -9.57 -6.55 8.45
N ILE A 105 -9.49 -5.67 7.46
CA ILE A 105 -9.17 -4.25 7.65
C ILE A 105 -10.38 -3.45 7.19
N ASP A 106 -11.05 -2.79 8.13
CA ASP A 106 -12.14 -1.87 7.81
C ASP A 106 -11.59 -0.66 7.07
N PHE A 107 -12.30 -0.14 6.06
CA PHE A 107 -11.80 1.00 5.27
C PHE A 107 -11.62 2.27 6.11
N ALA A 108 -12.33 2.36 7.24
CA ALA A 108 -12.16 3.44 8.21
C ALA A 108 -10.79 3.41 8.92
N ASP A 109 -10.13 2.25 8.95
CA ASP A 109 -8.82 2.07 9.60
C ASP A 109 -7.65 2.28 8.61
N PHE A 110 -7.94 2.66 7.37
CA PHE A 110 -6.92 2.99 6.37
C PHE A 110 -6.26 4.31 6.72
N ASN A 111 -4.93 4.33 6.64
CA ASN A 111 -4.16 5.56 6.77
C ASN A 111 -4.32 6.44 5.54
N GLU A 112 -4.06 7.74 5.71
CA GLU A 112 -3.99 8.66 4.59
C GLU A 112 -2.93 8.23 3.56
N SER A 113 -3.24 8.41 2.28
CA SER A 113 -2.34 8.08 1.17
C SER A 113 -1.23 9.12 0.94
N VAL A 114 -1.12 10.11 1.84
CA VAL A 114 -0.18 11.22 1.78
C VAL A 114 0.57 11.35 3.10
N THR A 115 1.86 11.64 3.01
CA THR A 115 2.71 11.99 4.14
C THR A 115 2.89 13.50 4.19
N ARG A 116 2.96 14.07 5.39
CA ARG A 116 3.17 15.50 5.61
C ARG A 116 4.33 15.72 6.57
N THR A 117 5.14 16.74 6.31
CA THR A 117 6.21 17.19 7.22
C THR A 117 6.24 18.71 7.27
N ASP A 118 6.59 19.25 8.43
CA ASP A 118 6.73 20.68 8.63
C ASP A 118 8.11 21.16 8.14
N PHE A 119 8.16 22.36 7.58
CA PHE A 119 9.41 23.06 7.26
C PHE A 119 9.25 24.58 7.39
N ILE A 120 10.35 25.30 7.41
CA ILE A 120 10.38 26.77 7.41
C ILE A 120 10.88 27.23 6.03
N LEU A 121 10.12 28.10 5.38
CA LEU A 121 10.55 28.83 4.19
C LEU A 121 11.11 30.18 4.64
N ASP A 122 12.40 30.39 4.42
CA ASP A 122 13.06 31.69 4.62
C ASP A 122 13.15 32.43 3.28
N ASP A 123 12.36 33.49 3.13
CA ASP A 123 12.45 34.43 1.99
C ASP A 123 13.11 35.73 2.46
N ASN A 124 14.44 35.80 2.32
CA ASN A 124 15.25 36.98 2.65
C ASN A 124 15.06 37.50 4.09
N GLY A 125 14.99 36.58 5.07
CA GLY A 125 14.77 36.87 6.48
C GLY A 125 13.30 36.90 6.89
N HIS A 126 12.36 36.71 5.95
CA HIS A 126 10.95 36.50 6.26
C HIS A 126 10.66 34.99 6.37
N GLU A 127 10.67 34.48 7.59
CA GLU A 127 10.37 33.08 7.87
C GLU A 127 8.86 32.80 7.86
N THR A 128 8.46 31.82 7.05
CA THR A 128 7.09 31.30 6.99
C THR A 128 7.08 29.82 7.31
N LYS A 129 6.27 29.40 8.28
CA LYS A 129 6.02 27.97 8.56
C LYS A 129 5.18 27.37 7.45
N MET A 130 5.59 26.23 6.93
CA MET A 130 4.97 25.57 5.80
C MET A 130 4.85 24.06 6.06
N LYS A 131 3.96 23.41 5.32
CA LYS A 131 3.84 21.95 5.25
C LYS A 131 4.23 21.46 3.88
N PHE A 132 5.07 20.44 3.81
CA PHE A 132 5.35 19.68 2.60
C PHE A 132 4.48 18.42 2.63
N ILE A 133 3.66 18.24 1.60
CA ILE A 133 2.71 17.14 1.45
C ILE A 133 3.14 16.34 0.23
N ALA A 134 3.29 15.02 0.36
CA ALA A 134 3.67 14.15 -0.76
C ALA A 134 2.98 12.79 -0.68
N GLY A 135 2.65 12.21 -1.83
CA GLY A 135 2.04 10.88 -1.90
C GLY A 135 1.10 10.72 -3.08
N PHE A 136 0.07 9.90 -2.91
CA PHE A 136 -0.99 9.73 -3.90
C PHE A 136 -1.97 10.90 -3.81
N LEU A 137 -1.80 11.90 -4.69
CA LEU A 137 -2.62 13.12 -4.68
C LEU A 137 -3.86 13.03 -5.57
N GLY A 138 -4.00 11.96 -6.36
CA GLY A 138 -5.18 11.77 -7.18
C GLY A 138 -5.10 10.56 -8.09
N ILE A 139 -6.05 10.49 -9.01
CA ILE A 139 -6.19 9.40 -9.97
C ILE A 139 -6.29 10.02 -11.36
N GLY A 140 -5.46 9.54 -12.29
CA GLY A 140 -5.56 9.87 -13.71
C GLY A 140 -6.26 8.74 -14.45
N GLN A 141 -7.07 9.09 -15.45
CA GLN A 141 -7.71 8.12 -16.34
C GLN A 141 -7.22 8.33 -17.78
N ASN A 142 -6.88 7.24 -18.45
CA ASN A 142 -6.63 7.26 -19.89
C ASN A 142 -7.96 7.44 -20.63
N THR A 143 -8.09 8.53 -21.39
CA THR A 143 -9.34 8.88 -22.08
C THR A 143 -9.74 7.92 -23.21
N LYS A 144 -8.81 7.11 -23.72
CA LYS A 144 -9.07 6.14 -24.79
C LYS A 144 -9.37 4.75 -24.25
N THR A 145 -8.64 4.30 -23.24
CA THR A 145 -8.74 2.91 -22.73
C THR A 145 -9.53 2.79 -21.43
N GLY A 146 -9.84 3.91 -20.77
CA GLY A 146 -10.48 3.92 -19.45
C GLY A 146 -9.56 3.51 -18.29
N ALA A 147 -8.32 3.11 -18.58
CA ALA A 147 -7.37 2.63 -17.57
C ALA A 147 -7.06 3.72 -16.54
N LEU A 148 -7.10 3.34 -15.26
CA LEU A 148 -6.77 4.20 -14.14
C LEU A 148 -5.28 4.11 -13.80
N ARG A 149 -4.71 5.22 -13.34
CA ARG A 149 -3.36 5.26 -12.76
C ARG A 149 -3.33 6.18 -11.54
N PRO A 150 -2.53 5.86 -10.52
CA PRO A 150 -2.27 6.80 -9.45
C PRO A 150 -1.51 8.02 -9.98
N CYS A 151 -1.85 9.20 -9.48
CA CYS A 151 -1.10 10.44 -9.67
C CYS A 151 -0.30 10.72 -8.39
N LEU A 152 0.98 10.40 -8.43
CA LEU A 152 1.93 10.77 -7.38
C LEU A 152 2.33 12.23 -7.57
N GLY A 153 2.42 12.97 -6.47
CA GLY A 153 2.84 14.36 -6.51
C GLY A 153 3.21 14.89 -5.14
N TRP A 154 3.53 16.19 -5.12
CA TRP A 154 3.81 16.92 -3.91
C TRP A 154 3.26 18.34 -4.00
N ALA A 155 3.02 18.95 -2.85
CA ALA A 155 2.59 20.34 -2.72
C ALA A 155 3.15 20.95 -1.43
N THR A 156 3.33 22.26 -1.43
CA THR A 156 3.61 23.06 -0.22
C THR A 156 2.37 23.84 0.15
N ALA A 157 1.98 23.80 1.42
CA ALA A 157 0.80 24.50 1.92
C ALA A 157 1.13 25.30 3.19
N LEU A 158 0.34 26.33 3.46
CA LEU A 158 0.32 26.97 4.77
C LEU A 158 -0.17 25.96 5.83
N PRO A 159 0.18 26.15 7.11
CA PRO A 159 -0.35 25.32 8.19
C PRO A 159 -1.89 25.41 8.21
N ILE A 160 -2.55 24.26 8.31
CA ILE A 160 -4.02 24.12 8.44
C ILE A 160 -4.39 24.20 9.91
#